data_AF-A0AAV3U297-F1
#
_entry.id   AF-A0AAV3U297-F1
#
_cell.length_a   1.000
_cell.length_b   1.000
_cell.length_c   1.000
_cell.angle_alpha   90.00
_cell.angle_beta   90.00
_cell.angle_gamma   90.00
#
_symmetry.space_group_name_H-M   'P 1'
#
loop_
_entity.id
_entity.type
_entity.pdbx_description
1 polymer ?
#
loop_
_entity_poly.entity_id
_entity_poly.type
_entity_poly.pdbx_seq_one_letter_code
_entity_poly.pdbx_strand_id
1 'polypeptide(L)'
;MIDAYTPCAFLTSKYVDRGKIMQQLYNSQATKKPTNVSINSDLLSKAKALKINLSATLESALIELVSKKQRELWREENRDTIASYNQLVEEHGAFSDDLRSF
;
A
#
# COMPACT_ATOMS: atom_id res chain seq x y z
N MET A 1 38.32 13.72 0.61
CA MET A 1 38.12 12.36 0.07
C MET A 1 36.79 11.89 0.63
N ILE A 2 35.88 11.48 -0.24
CA ILE A 2 34.43 11.46 0.00
C ILE A 2 34.03 10.43 1.06
N ASP A 3 33.35 10.88 2.10
CA ASP A 3 32.90 10.08 3.24
C ASP A 3 31.85 9.04 2.82
N ALA A 4 32.16 7.76 3.06
CA ALA A 4 31.39 6.58 2.70
C ALA A 4 30.01 6.44 3.40
N TYR A 5 29.50 7.49 4.04
CA TYR A 5 28.26 7.47 4.82
C TYR A 5 27.10 8.25 4.17
N THR A 6 27.32 8.83 2.99
CA THR A 6 26.36 9.79 2.41
C THR A 6 25.18 9.20 1.62
N PRO A 7 25.09 7.93 1.18
CA PRO A 7 23.93 7.50 0.40
C PRO A 7 22.71 7.10 1.25
N CYS A 8 22.88 6.79 2.55
CA CYS A 8 21.77 6.30 3.37
C CYS A 8 20.92 7.43 3.99
N ALA A 9 21.53 8.57 4.34
CA ALA A 9 20.85 9.67 5.03
C ALA A 9 19.81 10.41 4.16
N PHE A 10 19.90 10.34 2.83
CA PHE A 10 18.90 10.95 1.95
C PHE A 10 17.67 10.04 1.73
N LEU A 11 17.81 8.72 1.96
CA LEU A 11 16.74 7.73 1.79
C LEU A 11 15.90 7.52 3.07
N THR A 12 16.43 7.85 4.25
CA THR A 12 15.71 7.69 5.53
C THR A 12 14.55 8.68 5.70
N SER A 13 14.66 9.91 5.17
CA SER A 13 13.55 10.88 5.21
C SER A 13 12.33 10.41 4.41
N LYS A 14 12.52 9.66 3.31
CA LYS A 14 11.43 9.10 2.50
C LYS A 14 10.78 7.86 3.13
N TYR A 15 11.45 7.20 4.08
CA TYR A 15 11.02 5.94 4.69
C TYR A 15 10.39 6.13 6.09
N VAL A 16 10.87 7.07 6.91
CA VAL A 16 10.30 7.32 8.26
C VAL A 16 8.95 8.05 8.18
N ASP A 17 8.76 8.97 7.22
CA ASP A 17 7.48 9.67 7.06
C ASP A 17 6.36 8.77 6.50
N ARG A 18 6.69 7.65 5.84
CA ARG A 18 5.70 6.77 5.19
C ARG A 18 5.07 5.70 6.08
N GLY A 19 5.58 5.48 7.29
CA GLY A 19 4.86 4.70 8.31
C GLY A 19 3.54 5.36 8.74
N LYS A 20 3.41 6.68 8.51
CA LYS A 20 2.22 7.47 8.86
C LYS A 20 1.21 7.63 7.70
N ILE A 21 1.61 7.28 6.47
CA ILE A 21 0.81 7.45 5.23
C ILE A 21 0.08 6.15 4.82
N MET A 22 0.19 5.06 5.59
CA MET A 22 -0.70 3.89 5.45
C MET A 22 -2.07 4.10 6.12
N GLN A 23 -2.45 5.33 6.50
CA GLN A 23 -3.70 5.58 7.22
C GLN A 23 -4.85 6.20 6.42
N GLN A 24 -4.67 6.71 5.21
CA GLN A 24 -5.83 7.18 4.41
C GLN A 24 -5.61 6.95 2.90
N LEU A 25 -6.01 5.77 2.40
CA LEU A 25 -6.10 5.45 0.96
C LEU A 25 -6.95 6.49 0.19
N TYR A 26 -7.85 7.17 0.90
CA TYR A 26 -8.71 8.23 0.42
C TYR A 26 -9.15 9.10 1.60
N ASN A 27 -9.55 10.34 1.34
CA ASN A 27 -10.08 11.24 2.36
C ASN A 27 -11.50 10.79 2.77
N SER A 28 -11.66 10.29 3.99
CA SER A 28 -12.95 9.84 4.53
C SER A 28 -13.94 10.98 4.79
N GLN A 29 -13.48 12.23 4.81
CA GLN A 29 -14.31 13.43 4.95
C GLN A 29 -14.70 14.04 3.59
N ALA A 30 -14.26 13.45 2.47
CA ALA A 30 -14.63 13.92 1.15
C ALA A 30 -16.12 13.65 0.89
N THR A 31 -16.81 14.62 0.30
CA THR A 31 -18.23 14.49 -0.07
C THR A 31 -18.42 13.34 -1.05
N LYS A 32 -19.31 12.40 -0.71
CA LYS A 32 -19.70 11.29 -1.59
C LYS A 32 -20.33 11.87 -2.85
N LYS A 33 -19.72 11.61 -4.01
CA LYS A 33 -20.29 12.00 -5.31
C LYS A 33 -21.16 10.87 -5.85
N PRO A 34 -22.40 11.16 -6.29
CA PRO A 34 -23.19 10.17 -7.00
C PRO A 34 -22.47 9.80 -8.29
N THR A 35 -22.16 8.53 -8.45
CA THR A 35 -21.47 8.00 -9.62
C THR A 35 -22.45 7.09 -10.35
N ASN A 36 -22.69 7.33 -11.65
CA ASN A 36 -23.53 6.44 -12.44
C ASN A 36 -22.71 5.19 -12.82
N VAL A 37 -23.14 4.02 -12.36
CA VAL A 37 -22.47 2.74 -12.58
C VAL A 37 -23.47 1.76 -13.21
N SER A 38 -23.04 1.10 -14.28
CA SER A 38 -23.83 0.05 -14.94
C SER A 38 -23.58 -1.29 -14.24
N ILE A 39 -24.65 -1.89 -13.70
CA ILE A 39 -24.61 -3.18 -13.00
C ILE A 39 -25.72 -4.06 -13.56
N ASN A 40 -25.49 -5.37 -13.63
CA ASN A 40 -26.48 -6.34 -14.06
C ASN A 40 -27.80 -6.21 -13.26
N SER A 41 -28.93 -6.14 -13.96
CA SER A 41 -30.27 -5.92 -13.38
C SER A 41 -30.73 -7.04 -12.45
N ASP A 42 -30.38 -8.29 -12.76
CA ASP A 42 -30.77 -9.45 -11.96
C ASP A 42 -29.99 -9.49 -10.65
N LEU A 43 -28.70 -9.16 -10.72
CA LEU A 43 -27.84 -9.03 -9.55
C LEU A 43 -28.33 -7.90 -8.63
N LEU A 44 -28.70 -6.75 -9.21
CA LEU A 44 -29.25 -5.62 -8.46
C LEU A 44 -30.57 -6.00 -7.76
N SER A 45 -31.44 -6.73 -8.46
CA SER A 45 -32.71 -7.19 -7.92
C SER A 45 -32.51 -8.15 -6.74
N LYS A 46 -31.59 -9.11 -6.88
CA LYS A 46 -31.20 -10.02 -5.79
C LYS A 46 -30.59 -9.27 -4.60
N ALA A 47 -29.69 -8.32 -4.85
CA ALA A 47 -29.05 -7.54 -3.78
C ALA A 47 -30.09 -6.70 -3.01
N LYS A 48 -31.05 -6.08 -3.71
CA LYS A 48 -32.16 -5.35 -3.09
C LYS A 48 -33.06 -6.26 -2.27
N ALA A 49 -33.40 -7.44 -2.79
CA ALA A 49 -34.21 -8.43 -2.06
C ALA A 49 -33.52 -8.89 -0.76
N LEU A 50 -32.20 -9.00 -0.79
CA LEU A 50 -31.36 -9.34 0.36
C LEU A 50 -31.03 -8.13 1.27
N LYS A 51 -31.59 -6.94 1.00
CA LYS A 51 -31.34 -5.69 1.76
C LYS A 51 -29.85 -5.31 1.86
N ILE A 52 -29.06 -5.62 0.83
CA ILE A 52 -27.65 -5.27 0.77
C ILE A 52 -27.49 -3.77 0.50
N ASN A 53 -26.70 -3.09 1.32
CA ASN A 53 -26.37 -1.67 1.16
C ASN A 53 -25.37 -1.45 0.03
N LEU A 54 -25.85 -1.37 -1.21
CA LEU A 54 -25.03 -1.30 -2.42
C LEU A 54 -23.93 -0.23 -2.36
N SER A 55 -24.25 0.97 -1.87
CA SER A 55 -23.28 2.07 -1.75
C SER A 55 -22.09 1.69 -0.86
N ALA A 56 -22.35 1.12 0.32
CA ALA A 56 -21.30 0.70 1.24
C ALA A 56 -20.49 -0.48 0.70
N THR A 57 -21.15 -1.43 0.03
CA THR A 57 -20.48 -2.61 -0.55
C THR A 57 -19.56 -2.21 -1.70
N LEU A 58 -20.00 -1.32 -2.59
CA LEU A 58 -19.18 -0.80 -3.68
C LEU A 58 -18.00 0.02 -3.14
N GLU A 59 -18.22 0.84 -2.11
CA GLU A 59 -17.16 1.61 -1.48
C GLU A 59 -16.08 0.68 -0.88
N SER A 60 -16.48 -0.34 -0.11
CA SER A 60 -15.55 -1.35 0.44
C SER A 60 -14.76 -2.07 -0.65
N ALA A 61 -15.45 -2.54 -1.69
CA ALA A 61 -14.80 -3.25 -2.80
C ALA A 61 -13.80 -2.36 -3.55
N LEU A 62 -14.13 -1.08 -3.76
CA LEU A 62 -13.22 -0.11 -4.38
C LEU A 62 -11.98 0.15 -3.52
N ILE A 63 -12.14 0.27 -2.20
CA ILE A 63 -11.02 0.47 -1.27
C ILE A 63 -10.04 -0.70 -1.36
N GLU A 64 -10.55 -1.93 -1.33
CA GLU A 64 -9.74 -3.13 -1.43
C GLU A 64 -8.96 -3.19 -2.76
N LEU A 65 -9.63 -2.90 -3.88
CA LEU A 65 -9.02 -2.90 -5.21
C LEU A 65 -7.96 -1.81 -5.35
N VAL A 66 -8.25 -0.58 -4.91
CA VAL A 66 -7.30 0.54 -4.94
C VAL A 66 -6.09 0.23 -4.07
N SER A 67 -6.32 -0.26 -2.85
CA SER A 67 -5.25 -0.66 -1.94
C SER A 67 -4.36 -1.74 -2.55
N LYS A 68 -4.97 -2.76 -3.17
CA LYS A 68 -4.23 -3.83 -3.85
C LYS A 68 -3.38 -3.28 -4.99
N LYS A 69 -3.95 -2.42 -5.84
CA LYS A 69 -3.23 -1.82 -6.96
C LYS A 69 -2.09 -0.91 -6.50
N GLN A 70 -2.29 -0.14 -5.45
CA GLN A 70 -1.22 0.68 -4.86
C GLN A 70 -0.10 -0.18 -4.29
N ARG A 71 -0.41 -1.31 -3.65
CA ARG A 71 0.62 -2.27 -3.19
C ARG A 71 1.39 -2.88 -4.35
N GLU A 72 0.71 -3.24 -5.44
CA GLU A 72 1.34 -3.77 -6.66
C GLU A 72 2.31 -2.73 -7.25
N LEU A 73 1.86 -1.50 -7.44
CA LEU A 73 2.70 -0.39 -7.95
C LEU A 73 3.88 -0.12 -7.02
N TRP A 74 3.65 -0.07 -5.71
CA TRP A 74 4.73 0.13 -4.74
C TRP A 74 5.78 -0.98 -4.82
N ARG A 75 5.35 -2.23 -4.99
CA ARG A 75 6.27 -3.37 -5.13
C ARG A 75 7.10 -3.26 -6.41
N GLU A 76 6.52 -2.79 -7.50
CA GLU A 76 7.24 -2.55 -8.76
C GLU A 76 8.27 -1.41 -8.58
N GLU A 77 7.86 -0.28 -8.01
CA GLU A 77 8.73 0.88 -7.77
C GLU A 77 9.90 0.57 -6.82
N ASN A 78 9.68 -0.28 -5.81
CA ASN A 78 10.68 -0.58 -4.79
C ASN A 78 11.48 -1.85 -5.10
N ARG A 79 11.22 -2.52 -6.22
CA ARG A 79 11.89 -3.78 -6.58
C ARG A 79 13.41 -3.64 -6.60
N ASP A 80 13.91 -2.60 -7.25
CA ASP A 80 15.35 -2.42 -7.44
C ASP A 80 16.02 -1.97 -6.13
N THR A 81 15.34 -1.17 -5.30
CA THR A 81 15.80 -0.81 -3.95
C THR A 81 15.87 -2.01 -3.02
N ILE A 82 14.85 -2.88 -3.06
CA ILE A 82 14.81 -4.12 -2.26
C ILE A 82 15.91 -5.08 -2.72
N ALA A 83 16.13 -5.21 -4.04
CA ALA A 83 17.19 -6.06 -4.57
C ALA A 83 18.57 -5.60 -4.10
N SER A 84 18.88 -4.31 -4.23
CA SER A 84 20.15 -3.74 -3.76
C SER A 84 20.34 -3.90 -2.24
N TYR A 85 19.26 -3.73 -1.47
CA TYR A 85 19.31 -3.96 -0.01
C TYR A 85 19.57 -5.43 0.32
N ASN A 86 18.89 -6.35 -0.37
CA ASN A 86 19.10 -7.79 -0.16
C ASN A 86 20.54 -8.20 -0.46
N GLN A 87 21.14 -7.66 -1.54
CA GLN A 87 22.55 -7.90 -1.85
C GLN A 87 23.47 -7.39 -0.74
N LEU A 88 23.21 -6.20 -0.20
CA LEU A 88 23.98 -5.68 0.94
C LEU A 88 23.84 -6.56 2.19
N VAL A 89 22.66 -7.10 2.45
CA VAL A 89 22.45 -8.03 3.59
C VAL A 89 23.14 -9.38 3.36
N GLU A 90 23.17 -9.88 2.13
CA GLU A 90 23.93 -11.10 1.79
C GLU A 90 25.45 -10.90 1.94
N GLU A 91 25.97 -9.72 1.56
CA GLU A 91 27.40 -9.41 1.62
C GLU A 91 27.88 -9.05 3.03
N HIS A 92 27.07 -8.33 3.81
CA HIS A 92 27.49 -7.74 5.09
C HIS A 92 26.77 -8.31 6.32
N GLY A 93 25.80 -9.22 6.13
CA GLY A 93 24.92 -9.69 7.19
C GLY A 93 23.82 -8.68 7.52
N ALA A 94 22.74 -9.16 8.13
CA ALA A 94 21.71 -8.28 8.64
C ALA A 94 22.16 -7.63 9.95
N PHE A 95 21.78 -6.38 10.18
CA PHE A 95 22.07 -5.65 11.43
C PHE A 95 21.65 -6.43 12.70
N SER A 96 20.63 -7.27 12.60
CA SER A 96 20.11 -8.08 13.71
C SER A 96 20.82 -9.42 13.91
N ASP A 97 21.73 -9.82 13.00
CA ASP A 97 22.32 -11.17 13.04
C ASP A 97 23.12 -11.41 14.32
N ASP A 98 23.84 -10.41 14.83
CA ASP A 98 24.57 -10.49 16.11
C ASP A 98 23.65 -10.48 17.36
N LEU A 99 22.41 -10.00 17.23
CA LEU A 99 21.45 -9.91 18.33
C LEU A 99 20.55 -11.15 18.43
N ARG A 100 20.60 -12.04 17.43
CA ARG A 100 19.76 -13.24 17.37
C ARG A 100 20.45 -14.41 18.08
N SER A 101 20.37 -14.43 19.41
CA SER A 101 20.62 -15.64 20.22
C SER A 101 19.28 -16.31 20.57
N PHE A 102 19.24 -17.65 20.50
CA PHE A 102 18.07 -18.47 20.85
C PHE A 102 18.21 -19.04 22.26
#